data_AF-A0A919N0U3-F1
#
_entry.id   AF-A0A919N0U3-F1
#
_cell.length_a   1.000
_cell.length_b   1.000
_cell.length_c   1.000
_cell.angle_alpha   90.00
_cell.angle_beta   90.00
_cell.angle_gamma   90.00
#
_symmetry.space_group_name_H-M   'P 1'
#
loop_
_entity.id
_entity.type
_entity.pdbx_description
1 polymer ?
#
loop_
_entity_poly.entity_id
_entity_poly.type
_entity_poly.pdbx_seq_one_letter_code
_entity_poly.pdbx_strand_id
1 'polypeptide(L)'
;MRFVMSECVDTLEHWLPTTISLVRLGIAVGRRIRGNTGTSREQSGYERDGTSLLGMSRFEVMSIGTVRNERTDIQNTDNWGAVRSTITIDERFGEASLQGLEGFSHVEVLFLFAQFPEDGDHREPRPYRGRSDLPPVGVFAGRGPRRPNRIGVTCCAIESVQGRELTVTGLDAVSGTPVIDVKAVADDPWFTQTWAHLASRR
;
A
#
# COMPACT_ATOMS: atom_id res chain seq x y z
N MET A 1 9.39 -21.87 -38.30
CA MET A 1 8.45 -20.75 -38.07
C MET A 1 8.23 -20.64 -36.56
N ARG A 2 8.98 -19.75 -35.90
CA ARG A 2 8.91 -19.38 -34.47
C ARG A 2 8.89 -17.85 -34.43
N PHE A 3 7.99 -17.28 -33.64
CA PHE A 3 7.93 -15.87 -33.18
C PHE A 3 7.73 -16.01 -31.65
N VAL A 4 8.71 -15.80 -30.77
CA VAL A 4 9.35 -14.58 -30.20
C VAL A 4 8.37 -13.60 -29.56
N MET A 5 8.37 -13.50 -28.22
CA MET A 5 8.87 -12.43 -27.31
C MET A 5 8.40 -12.80 -25.88
N SER A 6 9.05 -12.56 -24.74
CA SER A 6 10.35 -12.03 -24.28
C SER A 6 10.25 -12.14 -22.74
N GLU A 7 11.00 -13.00 -22.06
CA GLU A 7 12.26 -12.69 -21.33
C GLU A 7 12.18 -11.43 -20.45
N CYS A 8 12.16 -11.66 -19.13
CA CYS A 8 12.46 -10.68 -18.08
C CYS A 8 13.15 -11.44 -16.92
N VAL A 9 14.28 -12.04 -17.23
CA VAL A 9 15.27 -12.60 -16.28
C VAL A 9 16.63 -12.30 -16.91
N ASP A 10 17.61 -11.95 -16.08
CA ASP A 10 19.02 -11.62 -16.40
C ASP A 10 19.35 -10.13 -16.57
N THR A 11 19.68 -9.48 -15.44
CA THR A 11 20.95 -8.75 -15.25
C THR A 11 21.06 -8.31 -13.79
N LEU A 12 21.70 -9.12 -12.94
CA LEU A 12 22.08 -8.74 -11.56
C LEU A 12 23.51 -9.19 -11.22
N GLU A 13 24.43 -8.98 -12.16
CA GLU A 13 25.86 -9.02 -11.87
C GLU A 13 26.56 -7.79 -12.44
N HIS A 14 27.46 -7.23 -11.64
CA HIS A 14 28.33 -6.07 -11.84
C HIS A 14 27.89 -4.80 -11.11
N TRP A 15 28.87 -4.21 -10.42
CA TRP A 15 28.88 -2.97 -9.63
C TRP A 15 28.72 -3.11 -8.11
N LEU A 16 29.73 -3.71 -7.49
CA LEU A 16 30.28 -3.19 -6.23
C LEU A 16 31.18 -1.99 -6.53
N PRO A 17 31.03 -0.86 -5.84
CA PRO A 17 32.14 0.04 -5.58
C PRO A 17 32.53 -0.05 -4.10
N THR A 18 33.70 -0.63 -3.87
CA THR A 18 34.65 -0.23 -2.84
C THR A 18 34.65 1.29 -2.64
N THR A 19 34.48 1.78 -1.42
CA THR A 19 35.37 2.78 -0.79
C THR A 19 35.02 2.95 0.70
N ILE A 20 36.02 2.65 1.53
CA ILE A 20 36.13 2.98 2.94
C ILE A 20 36.27 4.51 3.08
N SER A 21 35.53 5.12 4.00
CA SER A 21 35.92 6.40 4.60
C SER A 21 35.51 6.44 6.07
N LEU A 22 36.46 5.99 6.90
CA LEU A 22 36.56 6.32 8.31
C LEU A 22 36.86 7.82 8.43
N VAL A 23 35.89 8.61 8.90
CA VAL A 23 36.18 9.93 9.47
C VAL A 23 36.14 9.79 10.99
N ARG A 24 37.32 10.00 11.56
CA ARG A 24 37.65 10.05 12.97
C ARG A 24 37.72 11.51 13.38
N LEU A 25 36.85 11.95 14.30
CA LEU A 25 37.03 13.14 15.14
C LEU A 25 36.11 12.89 16.35
N GLY A 26 36.50 12.98 17.62
CA GLY A 26 37.57 13.69 18.29
C GLY A 26 36.99 14.00 19.67
N ILE A 27 37.56 13.43 20.72
CA ILE A 27 37.12 13.59 22.12
C ILE A 27 37.44 15.01 22.61
N ALA A 28 36.50 15.71 23.27
CA ALA A 28 36.78 16.56 24.44
C ALA A 28 35.49 16.98 25.17
N VAL A 29 35.28 16.46 26.39
CA VAL A 29 35.37 17.14 27.71
C VAL A 29 34.19 18.04 28.08
N GLY A 30 33.47 17.62 29.13
CA GLY A 30 32.31 18.30 29.66
C GLY A 30 32.59 19.61 30.40
N ARG A 31 31.53 20.40 30.55
CA ARG A 31 31.35 21.36 31.65
C ARG A 31 29.89 21.36 32.08
N ARG A 32 29.72 21.12 33.38
CA ARG A 32 28.47 21.21 34.14
C ARG A 32 28.27 22.68 34.52
N ILE A 33 27.15 23.28 34.13
CA ILE A 33 26.63 24.51 34.75
C ILE A 33 25.14 24.31 35.02
N ARG A 34 24.74 24.51 36.28
CA ARG A 34 23.34 24.60 36.73
C ARG A 34 22.86 26.04 36.52
N GLY A 35 21.60 26.21 36.12
CA GLY A 35 20.93 27.51 36.10
C GLY A 35 19.50 27.39 35.61
N ASN A 36 18.57 27.36 36.55
CA ASN A 36 17.12 27.26 36.42
C ASN A 36 16.52 28.59 35.90
N THR A 37 15.57 28.55 34.95
CA THR A 37 14.36 29.40 34.91
C THR A 37 13.38 28.80 33.90
N GLY A 38 12.14 28.60 34.33
CA GLY A 38 11.15 27.79 33.63
C GLY A 38 10.52 28.43 32.40
N THR A 39 9.89 27.58 31.61
CA THR A 39 8.66 27.87 30.86
C THR A 39 7.99 26.52 30.60
N SER A 40 6.74 26.44 31.02
CA SER A 40 5.73 25.41 30.74
C SER A 40 5.95 24.67 29.41
N ARG A 41 6.20 23.36 29.51
CA ARG A 41 5.78 22.41 28.49
C ARG A 41 4.68 21.57 29.10
N GLU A 42 3.45 21.86 28.69
CA GLU A 42 2.34 20.92 28.74
C GLU A 42 2.85 19.56 28.28
N GLN A 43 2.86 18.62 29.22
CA GLN A 43 2.88 17.21 28.91
C GLN A 43 1.50 16.92 28.32
N SER A 44 1.35 17.00 27.00
CA SER A 44 0.17 16.44 26.34
C SER A 44 0.32 14.92 26.44
N GLY A 45 -0.33 14.37 27.46
CA GLY A 45 -0.42 12.95 27.72
C GLY A 45 -0.91 12.21 26.47
N TYR A 46 -0.16 11.21 26.06
CA TYR A 46 -0.70 10.12 25.28
C TYR A 46 -1.71 9.41 26.20
N GLU A 47 -2.97 9.79 26.12
CA GLU A 47 -4.06 9.11 26.83
C GLU A 47 -4.02 7.65 26.43
N ARG A 48 -3.58 6.82 27.38
CA ARG A 48 -3.58 5.36 27.25
C ARG A 48 -5.02 4.91 27.35
N ASP A 49 -5.70 4.84 26.21
CA ASP A 49 -6.97 4.17 26.16
C ASP A 49 -6.76 2.68 26.48
N GLY A 50 -7.41 2.27 27.56
CA GLY A 50 -7.13 1.02 28.23
C GLY A 50 -7.90 -0.13 27.61
N THR A 51 -7.24 -0.91 26.75
CA THR A 51 -7.54 -2.36 26.62
C THR A 51 -6.34 -3.13 26.06
N SER A 52 -5.19 -3.05 26.73
CA SER A 52 -4.07 -3.99 26.50
C SER A 52 -4.34 -5.30 27.26
N LEU A 53 -5.18 -6.16 26.69
CA LEU A 53 -5.04 -7.59 26.94
C LEU A 53 -4.12 -8.09 25.82
N LEU A 54 -2.83 -8.28 26.16
CA LEU A 54 -1.73 -8.76 25.29
C LEU A 54 -0.92 -7.72 24.48
N GLY A 55 -0.76 -6.46 24.88
CA GLY A 55 0.26 -5.57 24.26
C GLY A 55 0.16 -5.39 22.73
N MET A 56 -0.98 -5.75 22.13
CA MET A 56 -1.25 -5.60 20.71
C MET A 56 -1.80 -4.20 20.48
N SER A 57 -1.21 -3.46 19.54
CA SER A 57 -1.72 -2.16 19.10
C SER A 57 -2.87 -2.36 18.12
N ARG A 58 -4.04 -1.76 18.41
CA ARG A 58 -5.18 -1.70 17.50
C ARG A 58 -5.24 -0.32 16.85
N PHE A 59 -5.65 -0.28 15.59
CA PHE A 59 -5.93 0.94 14.85
C PHE A 59 -7.26 0.79 14.11
N GLU A 60 -7.95 1.90 13.90
CA GLU A 60 -9.17 1.96 13.09
C GLU A 60 -8.85 2.48 11.69
N VAL A 61 -9.48 1.89 10.69
CA VAL A 61 -9.34 2.28 9.28
C VAL A 61 -10.72 2.60 8.74
N MET A 62 -10.87 3.81 8.19
CA MET A 62 -12.10 4.25 7.55
C MET A 62 -11.94 4.11 6.04
N SER A 63 -12.93 3.52 5.35
CA SER A 63 -12.93 3.45 3.88
C SER A 63 -12.99 4.83 3.26
N ILE A 64 -12.30 5.06 2.15
CA ILE A 64 -12.33 6.33 1.40
C ILE A 64 -13.25 6.31 0.18
N GLY A 65 -13.73 5.13 -0.19
CA GLY A 65 -14.54 4.92 -1.38
C GLY A 65 -14.93 3.46 -1.56
N THR A 66 -15.60 3.18 -2.67
CA THR A 66 -16.15 1.85 -2.97
C THR A 66 -15.85 1.43 -4.41
N VAL A 67 -15.57 0.14 -4.61
CA VAL A 67 -15.38 -0.48 -5.93
C VAL A 67 -16.72 -0.79 -6.60
N ARG A 68 -16.83 -0.56 -7.91
CA ARG A 68 -17.96 -0.94 -8.77
C ARG A 68 -17.44 -1.66 -10.02
N ASN A 69 -17.92 -2.88 -10.26
CA ASN A 69 -17.65 -3.67 -11.47
C ASN A 69 -18.68 -4.81 -11.63
N GLU A 70 -18.49 -5.68 -12.64
CA GLU A 70 -19.36 -6.83 -12.92
C GLU A 70 -19.08 -8.07 -12.04
N ARG A 71 -17.97 -8.07 -11.28
CA ARG A 71 -17.56 -9.21 -10.44
C ARG A 71 -18.18 -9.05 -9.06
N THR A 72 -19.15 -9.89 -8.72
CA THR A 72 -19.82 -9.88 -7.40
C THR A 72 -19.50 -11.10 -6.54
N ASP A 73 -19.06 -12.20 -7.16
CA ASP A 73 -18.72 -13.45 -6.47
C ASP A 73 -17.28 -13.46 -5.97
N ILE A 74 -17.10 -13.46 -4.65
CA ILE A 74 -15.80 -13.51 -3.98
C ILE A 74 -15.07 -14.85 -4.13
N GLN A 75 -15.76 -15.91 -4.56
CA GLN A 75 -15.15 -17.23 -4.80
C GLN A 75 -14.47 -17.30 -6.16
N ASN A 76 -14.82 -16.42 -7.09
CA ASN A 76 -14.21 -16.36 -8.41
C ASN A 76 -12.89 -15.55 -8.37
N THR A 77 -11.80 -16.24 -8.04
CA THR A 77 -10.50 -15.61 -7.75
C THR A 77 -9.54 -15.48 -8.94
N ASP A 78 -9.97 -15.83 -10.15
CA ASP A 78 -9.11 -15.89 -11.33
C ASP A 78 -9.48 -14.87 -12.41
N ASN A 79 -8.49 -14.58 -13.27
CA ASN A 79 -8.61 -13.71 -14.45
C ASN A 79 -9.00 -12.25 -14.16
N TRP A 80 -8.43 -11.67 -13.09
CA TRP A 80 -8.63 -10.26 -12.74
C TRP A 80 -7.93 -9.26 -13.67
N GLY A 81 -6.89 -9.69 -14.41
CA GLY A 81 -6.07 -8.80 -15.24
C GLY A 81 -6.83 -8.03 -16.33
N ALA A 82 -7.98 -8.54 -16.77
CA ALA A 82 -8.85 -7.88 -17.76
C ALA A 82 -10.08 -7.22 -17.12
N VAL A 83 -10.24 -7.28 -15.80
CA VAL A 83 -11.40 -6.72 -15.11
C VAL A 83 -11.23 -5.21 -15.01
N ARG A 84 -12.14 -4.50 -15.68
CA ARG A 84 -12.33 -3.06 -15.55
C ARG A 84 -13.18 -2.75 -14.32
N SER A 85 -12.73 -1.81 -13.50
CA SER A 85 -13.40 -1.39 -12.28
C SER A 85 -13.42 0.13 -12.16
N THR A 86 -14.49 0.66 -11.58
CA THR A 86 -14.55 2.07 -11.15
C THR A 86 -14.46 2.13 -9.63
N ILE A 87 -13.54 2.92 -9.12
CA ILE A 87 -13.48 3.29 -7.70
C ILE A 87 -14.14 4.66 -7.58
N THR A 88 -15.18 4.75 -6.77
CA THR A 88 -15.84 6.03 -6.45
C THR A 88 -15.40 6.48 -5.06
N ILE A 89 -14.68 7.59 -4.98
CA ILE A 89 -14.26 8.22 -3.72
C ILE A 89 -15.44 8.90 -3.04
N ASP A 90 -15.52 8.81 -1.72
CA ASP A 90 -16.59 9.41 -0.92
C ASP A 90 -16.65 10.93 -1.10
N GLU A 91 -17.86 11.49 -1.05
CA GLU A 91 -18.11 12.93 -1.23
C GLU A 91 -17.35 13.82 -0.24
N ARG A 92 -17.05 13.30 0.95
CA ARG A 92 -16.34 14.02 2.02
C ARG A 92 -14.92 14.48 1.64
N PHE A 93 -14.33 13.93 0.58
CA PHE A 93 -13.00 14.34 0.09
C PHE A 93 -13.06 15.39 -1.02
N GLY A 94 -14.26 15.70 -1.56
CA GLY A 94 -14.45 16.66 -2.65
C GLY A 94 -14.02 16.14 -4.03
N GLU A 95 -14.41 16.86 -5.08
CA GLU A 95 -14.19 16.46 -6.48
C GLU A 95 -12.73 16.52 -6.93
N ALA A 96 -11.90 17.34 -6.27
CA ALA A 96 -10.48 17.48 -6.61
C ALA A 96 -9.59 16.42 -5.94
N SER A 97 -10.15 15.50 -5.16
CA SER A 97 -9.38 14.51 -4.38
C SER A 97 -8.48 13.58 -5.21
N LEU A 98 -8.82 13.37 -6.48
CA LEU A 98 -8.04 12.55 -7.42
C LEU A 98 -7.21 13.38 -8.40
N GLN A 99 -7.23 14.72 -8.30
CA GLN A 99 -6.55 15.60 -9.26
C GLN A 99 -5.05 15.29 -9.34
N GLY A 100 -4.54 15.13 -10.55
CA GLY A 100 -3.14 14.81 -10.83
C GLY A 100 -2.86 13.32 -11.04
N LEU A 101 -3.78 12.42 -10.66
CA LEU A 101 -3.64 10.98 -10.93
C LEU A 101 -3.67 10.66 -12.42
N GLU A 102 -4.32 11.49 -13.24
CA GLU A 102 -4.31 11.39 -14.70
C GLU A 102 -2.91 11.50 -15.33
N GLY A 103 -1.93 12.00 -14.57
CA GLY A 103 -0.52 12.05 -15.00
C GLY A 103 0.25 10.74 -14.83
N PHE A 104 -0.36 9.70 -14.24
CA PHE A 104 0.29 8.42 -13.95
C PHE A 104 -0.30 7.29 -14.79
N SER A 105 0.53 6.28 -15.07
CA SER A 105 0.09 5.08 -15.80
C SER A 105 -0.60 4.06 -14.88
N HIS A 106 -0.21 4.02 -13.60
CA HIS A 106 -0.66 3.04 -12.64
C HIS A 106 -0.94 3.64 -11.26
N VAL A 107 -1.78 2.94 -10.51
CA VAL A 107 -2.16 3.26 -9.14
C VAL A 107 -2.12 1.99 -8.29
N GLU A 108 -1.54 2.08 -7.10
CA GLU A 108 -1.69 1.09 -6.05
C GLU A 108 -3.00 1.35 -5.31
N VAL A 109 -3.89 0.37 -5.34
CA VAL A 109 -5.17 0.41 -4.63
C VAL A 109 -5.06 -0.49 -3.40
N LEU A 110 -5.29 0.09 -2.23
CA LEU A 110 -5.42 -0.62 -0.97
C LEU A 110 -6.90 -0.78 -0.66
N PHE A 111 -7.34 -1.99 -0.34
CA PHE A 111 -8.76 -2.28 -0.10
C PHE A 111 -8.92 -3.35 0.98
N LEU A 112 -10.13 -3.49 1.54
CA LEU A 112 -10.41 -4.47 2.58
C LEU A 112 -11.22 -5.64 2.03
N PHE A 113 -10.78 -6.88 2.27
CA PHE A 113 -11.55 -8.10 2.02
C PHE A 113 -12.70 -8.26 3.04
N ALA A 114 -13.62 -7.29 3.04
CA ALA A 114 -14.67 -7.13 4.04
C ALA A 114 -15.61 -8.34 4.16
N GLN A 115 -15.77 -9.11 3.09
CA GLN A 115 -16.64 -10.28 3.01
C GLN A 115 -16.00 -11.58 3.54
N PHE A 116 -14.72 -11.55 3.93
CA PHE A 116 -14.04 -12.70 4.55
C PHE A 116 -14.08 -12.59 6.08
N PRO A 117 -14.17 -13.70 6.83
CA PRO A 117 -14.20 -13.66 8.28
C PRO A 117 -12.93 -13.01 8.87
N GLU A 118 -13.11 -12.24 9.94
CA GLU A 118 -12.01 -11.58 10.68
C GLU A 118 -11.14 -12.59 11.42
N ASP A 119 -11.76 -13.62 11.99
CA ASP A 119 -11.07 -14.62 12.77
C ASP A 119 -10.56 -15.76 11.90
N GLY A 120 -9.31 -16.16 12.14
CA GLY A 120 -8.70 -17.30 11.48
C GLY A 120 -7.44 -17.79 12.18
N ASP A 121 -7.21 -19.10 12.11
CA ASP A 121 -5.91 -19.65 12.51
C ASP A 121 -4.87 -19.35 11.41
N HIS A 122 -3.91 -18.50 11.76
CA HIS A 122 -2.83 -18.05 10.87
C HIS A 122 -1.49 -18.74 11.16
N ARG A 123 -1.46 -19.73 12.06
CA ARG A 123 -0.23 -20.42 12.48
C ARG A 123 0.24 -21.45 11.46
N GLU A 124 -0.70 -22.19 10.87
CA GLU A 124 -0.40 -23.27 9.93
C GLU A 124 -0.38 -22.78 8.48
N PRO A 125 0.59 -23.24 7.66
CA PRO A 125 0.59 -23.06 6.22
C PRO A 125 -0.69 -23.58 5.58
N ARG A 126 -1.17 -22.91 4.52
CA ARG A 126 -2.36 -23.32 3.78
C ARG A 126 -2.08 -23.38 2.28
N PRO A 127 -2.75 -24.27 1.53
CA PRO A 127 -2.64 -24.27 0.08
C PRO A 127 -3.06 -22.91 -0.50
N TYR A 128 -2.25 -22.36 -1.42
CA TYR A 128 -2.53 -21.07 -2.04
C TYR A 128 -3.88 -21.11 -2.77
N ARG A 129 -4.80 -20.19 -2.45
CA ARG A 129 -6.18 -20.18 -3.00
C ARG A 129 -6.95 -21.50 -2.83
N GLY A 130 -6.61 -22.33 -1.84
CA GLY A 130 -7.26 -23.63 -1.62
C GLY A 130 -6.91 -24.69 -2.66
N ARG A 131 -5.92 -24.42 -3.53
CA ARG A 131 -5.42 -25.37 -4.53
C ARG A 131 -4.56 -26.45 -3.90
N SER A 132 -5.12 -27.65 -3.74
CA SER A 132 -4.44 -28.81 -3.16
C SER A 132 -3.27 -29.33 -4.00
N ASP A 133 -3.16 -28.91 -5.26
CA ASP A 133 -2.06 -29.24 -6.16
C ASP A 133 -0.81 -28.35 -5.95
N LEU A 134 -0.89 -27.31 -5.11
CA LEU A 134 0.22 -26.44 -4.76
C LEU A 134 0.74 -26.71 -3.34
N PRO A 135 2.05 -26.54 -3.10
CA PRO A 135 2.59 -26.67 -1.75
C PRO A 135 1.95 -25.60 -0.82
N PRO A 136 1.63 -25.96 0.43
CA PRO A 136 1.09 -25.00 1.38
C PRO A 136 2.16 -23.96 1.75
N VAL A 137 1.73 -22.71 1.91
CA VAL A 137 2.60 -21.59 2.27
C VAL A 137 2.07 -20.86 3.49
N GLY A 138 2.96 -20.27 4.27
CA GLY A 138 2.58 -19.43 5.42
C GLY A 138 1.75 -18.23 4.98
N VAL A 139 0.90 -17.71 5.89
CA VAL A 139 -0.05 -16.63 5.58
C VAL A 139 0.63 -15.40 4.95
N PHE A 140 1.85 -15.06 5.39
CA PHE A 140 2.57 -13.88 4.91
C PHE A 140 3.31 -14.09 3.58
N ALA A 141 3.57 -15.33 3.18
CA ALA A 141 4.16 -15.66 1.88
C ALA A 141 3.09 -15.75 0.77
N GLY A 142 1.83 -16.04 1.12
CA GLY A 142 0.71 -16.01 0.19
C GLY A 142 0.12 -14.61 0.00
N ARG A 143 -0.71 -14.44 -1.03
CA ARG A 143 -1.52 -13.23 -1.31
C ARG A 143 -3.03 -13.43 -1.13
N GLY A 144 -3.43 -14.48 -0.42
CA GLY A 144 -4.84 -14.79 -0.18
C GLY A 144 -5.52 -13.83 0.81
N PRO A 145 -6.86 -13.75 0.80
CA PRO A 145 -7.63 -12.78 1.60
C PRO A 145 -7.70 -13.11 3.11
N ARG A 146 -7.43 -14.36 3.52
CA ARG A 146 -7.46 -14.81 4.92
C ARG A 146 -6.18 -14.42 5.65
N ARG A 147 -6.10 -13.17 6.09
CA ARG A 147 -4.95 -12.57 6.78
C ARG A 147 -5.38 -11.89 8.09
N PRO A 148 -4.47 -11.68 9.06
CA PRO A 148 -4.81 -10.98 10.29
C PRO A 148 -5.40 -9.59 10.04
N ASN A 149 -4.80 -8.84 9.12
CA ASN A 149 -5.35 -7.61 8.57
C ASN A 149 -5.73 -7.90 7.13
N ARG A 150 -7.03 -7.95 6.84
CA ARG A 150 -7.65 -8.36 5.56
C ARG A 150 -7.42 -7.34 4.42
N ILE A 151 -6.23 -6.75 4.34
CA ILE A 151 -5.88 -5.71 3.39
C ILE A 151 -5.37 -6.36 2.09
N GLY A 152 -6.03 -6.05 0.99
CA GLY A 152 -5.59 -6.31 -0.37
C GLY A 152 -4.80 -5.13 -0.92
N VAL A 153 -3.83 -5.41 -1.80
CA VAL A 153 -3.02 -4.41 -2.49
C VAL A 153 -2.84 -4.84 -3.94
N THR A 154 -3.25 -3.97 -4.85
CA THR A 154 -3.18 -4.24 -6.29
C THR A 154 -2.74 -3.01 -7.05
N CYS A 155 -1.67 -3.16 -7.83
CA CYS A 155 -1.24 -2.18 -8.81
C CYS A 155 -2.10 -2.35 -10.07
N CYS A 156 -2.85 -1.31 -10.41
CA CYS A 156 -3.81 -1.32 -11.51
C CYS A 156 -3.42 -0.28 -12.55
N ALA A 157 -3.70 -0.55 -13.83
CA ALA A 157 -3.56 0.45 -14.88
C ALA A 157 -4.66 1.49 -14.75
N ILE A 158 -4.32 2.77 -14.81
CA ILE A 158 -5.29 3.88 -14.81
C ILE A 158 -5.85 4.03 -16.22
N GLU A 159 -7.18 3.98 -16.36
CA GLU A 159 -7.86 4.24 -17.62
C GLU A 159 -8.44 5.65 -17.70
N SER A 160 -9.01 6.15 -16.60
CA SER A 160 -9.52 7.52 -16.53
C SER A 160 -9.66 8.02 -15.09
N VAL A 161 -9.59 9.34 -14.94
CA VAL A 161 -9.88 10.07 -13.70
C VAL A 161 -10.91 11.15 -14.02
N GLN A 162 -12.06 11.12 -13.35
CA GLN A 162 -13.18 12.05 -13.58
C GLN A 162 -13.82 12.43 -12.25
N GLY A 163 -13.48 13.60 -11.72
CA GLY A 163 -13.93 14.05 -10.40
C GLY A 163 -13.53 13.04 -9.31
N ARG A 164 -14.52 12.37 -8.72
CA ARG A 164 -14.34 11.33 -7.69
C ARG A 164 -14.27 9.90 -8.23
N GLU A 165 -14.39 9.71 -9.54
CA GLU A 165 -14.34 8.39 -10.16
C GLU A 165 -12.97 8.11 -10.78
N LEU A 166 -12.36 7.01 -10.34
CA LEU A 166 -11.11 6.47 -10.87
C LEU A 166 -11.43 5.14 -11.56
N THR A 167 -11.27 5.08 -12.89
CA THR A 167 -11.45 3.84 -13.64
C THR A 167 -10.11 3.17 -13.86
N VAL A 168 -10.02 1.89 -13.52
CA VAL A 168 -8.80 1.09 -13.56
C VAL A 168 -9.05 -0.28 -14.17
N THR A 169 -7.98 -0.90 -14.67
CA THR A 169 -7.99 -2.30 -15.13
C THR A 169 -6.98 -3.14 -14.34
N GLY A 170 -7.39 -4.35 -13.98
CA GLY A 170 -6.57 -5.31 -13.24
C GLY A 170 -6.86 -5.40 -11.74
N LEU A 171 -7.81 -4.61 -11.23
CA LEU A 171 -8.19 -4.62 -9.81
C LEU A 171 -8.87 -5.95 -9.44
N ASP A 172 -8.33 -6.66 -8.45
CA ASP A 172 -8.81 -7.94 -7.93
C ASP A 172 -9.76 -7.80 -6.73
N ALA A 173 -10.69 -6.85 -6.84
CA ALA A 173 -11.71 -6.56 -5.84
C ALA A 173 -13.11 -6.69 -6.46
N VAL A 174 -14.03 -7.34 -5.75
CA VAL A 174 -15.43 -7.43 -6.18
C VAL A 174 -16.16 -6.08 -6.01
N SER A 175 -17.24 -5.90 -6.75
CA SER A 175 -18.16 -4.78 -6.55
C SER A 175 -18.64 -4.69 -5.09
N GLY A 176 -18.69 -3.47 -4.55
CA GLY A 176 -19.00 -3.21 -3.14
C GLY A 176 -17.78 -3.33 -2.20
N THR A 177 -16.59 -3.68 -2.69
CA THR A 177 -15.39 -3.73 -1.85
C THR A 177 -15.02 -2.31 -1.38
N PRO A 178 -14.81 -2.09 -0.08
CA PRO A 178 -14.37 -0.80 0.44
C PRO A 178 -12.89 -0.57 0.15
N VAL A 179 -12.58 0.63 -0.35
CA VAL A 179 -11.21 1.09 -0.62
C VAL A 179 -10.68 1.81 0.61
N ILE A 180 -9.45 1.49 1.00
CA ILE A 180 -8.74 2.10 2.12
C ILE A 180 -7.92 3.29 1.63
N ASP A 181 -7.21 3.13 0.52
CA ASP A 181 -6.30 4.14 0.02
C ASP A 181 -5.98 3.94 -1.48
N VAL A 182 -5.52 5.01 -2.13
CA VAL A 182 -5.02 4.99 -3.52
C VAL A 182 -3.71 5.76 -3.61
N LYS A 183 -2.70 5.19 -4.26
CA LYS A 183 -1.37 5.81 -4.39
C LYS A 183 -0.88 5.76 -5.83
N ALA A 184 -0.47 6.90 -6.36
CA ALA A 184 0.15 6.98 -7.68
C ALA A 184 1.45 6.17 -7.70
N VAL A 185 1.62 5.32 -8.71
CA VAL A 185 2.87 4.57 -8.92
C VAL A 185 3.82 5.46 -9.70
N ALA A 186 4.95 5.82 -9.09
CA ALA A 186 6.02 6.55 -9.74
C ALA A 186 7.10 5.59 -10.25
N ASP A 187 7.57 5.80 -11.48
CA ASP A 187 8.58 4.95 -12.13
C ASP A 187 10.03 5.21 -11.62
N ASP A 188 10.23 5.95 -10.51
CA ASP A 188 11.57 6.35 -10.02
C ASP A 188 11.78 6.01 -8.52
N PRO A 189 12.89 5.32 -8.16
CA PRO A 189 13.23 4.98 -6.78
C PRO A 189 13.52 6.17 -5.83
N TRP A 190 13.58 7.43 -6.29
CA TRP A 190 13.85 8.61 -5.45
C TRP A 190 12.94 9.85 -5.69
N PHE A 191 11.70 9.69 -6.17
CA PHE A 191 10.55 10.61 -5.97
C PHE A 191 10.68 12.12 -6.31
N THR A 192 11.77 12.63 -6.92
CA THR A 192 12.06 14.09 -6.93
C THR A 192 11.60 14.85 -8.19
N GLN A 193 11.35 14.19 -9.32
CA GLN A 193 11.05 14.92 -10.58
C GLN A 193 9.56 15.23 -10.82
N THR A 194 8.62 14.52 -10.19
CA THR A 194 7.18 14.69 -10.46
C THR A 194 6.63 16.02 -9.92
N TRP A 195 7.16 16.53 -8.81
CA TRP A 195 6.81 17.86 -8.32
C TRP A 195 7.42 18.99 -9.16
N ALA A 196 8.49 18.74 -9.92
CA ALA A 196 9.06 19.74 -10.82
C ALA A 196 8.13 20.04 -12.01
N HIS A 197 7.38 19.03 -12.50
CA HIS A 197 6.48 19.19 -13.65
C HIS A 197 5.16 19.89 -13.27
N LEU A 198 4.65 19.67 -12.05
CA LEU A 198 3.52 20.42 -11.50
C LEU A 198 3.92 21.85 -11.09
N ALA A 199 5.15 22.07 -10.61
CA ALA A 199 5.66 23.39 -10.29
C ALA A 199 5.95 24.26 -11.53
N SER A 200 6.29 23.67 -12.68
CA SER A 200 6.59 24.39 -13.93
C SER A 200 5.36 24.87 -14.72
N ARG A 201 4.14 24.58 -14.23
CA ARG A 201 2.87 25.01 -14.86
C ARG A 201 2.16 26.13 -14.10
N ARG A 202 2.87 26.85 -13.21
CA ARG A 202 2.41 28.09 -12.59
C ARG A 202 3.09 29.31 -13.22
#